data_AF-A0A7C4RKV8-F1
#
_entry.id   AF-A0A7C4RKV8-F1
#
_cell.length_a   1.000
_cell.length_b   1.000
_cell.length_c   1.000
_cell.angle_alpha   90.00
_cell.angle_beta   90.00
_cell.angle_gamma   90.00
#
_symmetry.space_group_name_H-M   'P 1'
#
loop_
_entity.id
_entity.type
_entity.pdbx_description
1 polymer ?
#
loop_
_entity_poly.entity_id
_entity_poly.type
_entity_poly.pdbx_seq_one_letter_code
_entity_poly.pdbx_strand_id
1 'polypeptide(L)'
;MYNLQIPLVRFVGDEYYRFKDEIVSIITYQVENKVKNGIKGFFLYGKAGTGKTRLVLEIYKELKPKGFIFYPYDSADIAHKHYGESEKIIREIFSKEGERRIFFFDDVDGLFITREYGVKLETWYLSHLNVLFHEIDKLDTSKDVIFMTTNKVDLVDFALIDRLYAIEIPLPSKETMKEYAKERLIELKMINPGGMVSGVEKIIFDLIDSGKVNNFRDLEKSIIKEYVNWVKKAKK
;
A
#
# COMPACT_ATOMS: atom_id res chain seq x y z
N MET A 1 -13.93 10.77 2.96
CA MET A 1 -12.76 10.28 3.69
C MET A 1 -12.64 8.79 3.39
N TYR A 2 -11.64 8.44 2.58
CA TYR A 2 -11.26 7.06 2.31
C TYR A 2 -10.84 6.41 3.64
N ASN A 3 -11.61 5.44 4.13
CA ASN A 3 -11.39 4.85 5.45
C ASN A 3 -10.67 3.51 5.30
N LEU A 4 -9.34 3.55 5.23
CA LEU A 4 -8.52 2.34 5.26
C LEU A 4 -8.55 1.75 6.67
N GLN A 5 -9.24 0.63 6.82
CA GLN A 5 -9.12 -0.17 8.01
C GLN A 5 -7.84 -0.99 7.95
N ILE A 6 -7.08 -0.89 9.03
CA ILE A 6 -6.01 -1.81 9.35
C ILE A 6 -6.57 -3.25 9.32
N PRO A 7 -6.01 -4.16 8.49
CA PRO A 7 -6.44 -5.54 8.49
C PRO A 7 -6.23 -6.21 9.86
N LEU A 8 -7.18 -7.07 10.24
CA LEU A 8 -7.10 -7.88 11.46
C LEU A 8 -6.11 -9.05 11.32
N VAL A 9 -5.91 -9.56 10.10
CA VAL A 9 -4.90 -10.59 9.82
C VAL A 9 -3.52 -10.09 10.24
N ARG A 10 -2.77 -10.92 10.96
CA ARG A 10 -1.38 -10.64 11.32
C ARG A 10 -0.50 -10.41 10.10
N PHE A 11 0.36 -9.40 10.14
CA PHE A 11 1.39 -9.16 9.13
C PHE A 11 2.46 -10.26 9.19
N VAL A 12 2.94 -10.71 8.04
CA VAL A 12 3.77 -11.92 7.91
C VAL A 12 4.78 -11.78 6.77
N GLY A 13 5.82 -12.61 6.79
CA GLY A 13 6.89 -12.66 5.80
C GLY A 13 8.10 -11.80 6.14
N ASP A 14 9.25 -12.44 6.31
CA ASP A 14 10.52 -11.79 6.69
C ASP A 14 10.97 -10.74 5.68
N GLU A 15 10.67 -10.93 4.39
CA GLU A 15 10.93 -9.92 3.36
C GLU A 15 10.12 -8.63 3.59
N TYR A 16 8.89 -8.73 4.07
CA TYR A 16 8.03 -7.58 4.33
C TYR A 16 8.40 -6.86 5.63
N TYR A 17 8.81 -7.62 6.65
CA TYR A 17 9.37 -7.03 7.87
C TYR A 17 10.64 -6.23 7.57
N ARG A 18 11.53 -6.73 6.70
CA ARG A 18 12.72 -6.00 6.27
C ARG A 18 12.39 -4.64 5.63
N PHE A 19 11.47 -4.60 4.67
CA PHE A 19 11.04 -3.32 4.07
C PHE A 19 10.42 -2.37 5.10
N LYS A 20 9.55 -2.89 5.98
CA LYS A 20 8.90 -2.10 7.02
C LYS A 20 9.93 -1.51 7.98
N ASP A 21 10.85 -2.33 8.50
CA ASP A 21 11.87 -1.91 9.46
C ASP A 21 12.84 -0.89 8.85
N GLU A 22 13.26 -1.10 7.59
CA GLU A 22 14.07 -0.14 6.83
C GLU A 22 13.36 1.22 6.72
N ILE A 23 12.12 1.25 6.23
CA ILE A 23 11.35 2.48 6.06
C ILE A 23 11.11 3.18 7.40
N VAL A 24 10.70 2.44 8.44
CA VAL A 24 10.46 3.00 9.78
C VAL A 24 11.75 3.57 10.37
N SER A 25 12.90 2.93 10.15
CA SER A 25 14.19 3.42 10.63
C SER A 25 14.56 4.76 10.00
N ILE A 26 14.37 4.90 8.68
CA ILE A 26 14.61 6.15 7.94
C ILE A 26 13.72 7.26 8.48
N ILE A 27 12.40 7.01 8.57
CA ILE A 27 11.43 8.01 9.04
C ILE A 27 11.76 8.43 10.48
N THR A 28 12.03 7.46 11.35
CA THR A 28 12.38 7.70 12.75
C THR A 28 13.63 8.57 12.86
N TYR A 29 14.69 8.22 12.11
CA TYR A 29 15.93 8.98 12.10
C TYR A 29 15.72 10.43 11.66
N GLN A 30 14.97 10.67 10.58
CA GLN A 30 14.70 12.02 10.09
C GLN A 30 13.93 12.88 11.11
N VAL A 31 12.96 12.29 11.80
CA VAL A 31 12.18 12.95 12.84
C VAL A 31 13.04 13.28 14.07
N GLU A 32 13.79 12.31 14.58
CA GLU A 32 14.58 12.47 15.81
C GLU A 32 15.72 13.47 15.63
N ASN A 33 16.34 13.49 14.45
CA ASN A 33 17.43 14.40 14.11
C ASN A 33 16.96 15.71 13.45
N LYS A 34 15.64 15.94 13.35
CA LYS A 34 15.05 17.14 12.75
C LYS A 34 15.56 17.41 11.32
N VAL A 35 15.78 16.35 10.55
CA VAL A 35 16.20 16.44 9.15
C VAL A 35 15.05 17.01 8.33
N LYS A 36 15.20 18.21 7.75
CA LYS A 36 14.11 18.90 7.02
C LYS A 36 14.04 18.58 5.52
N ASN A 37 15.19 18.24 4.94
CA ASN A 37 15.35 18.01 3.49
C ASN A 37 15.98 16.64 3.20
N GLY A 38 15.45 15.59 3.82
CA GLY A 38 15.82 14.19 3.55
C GLY A 38 14.92 13.54 2.50
N ILE A 39 14.70 12.24 2.65
CA ILE A 39 13.75 11.43 1.87
C ILE A 39 12.33 11.93 2.17
N LYS A 40 11.71 12.55 1.16
CA LYS A 40 10.35 13.10 1.24
C LYS A 40 9.29 12.01 1.40
N GLY A 41 9.57 10.83 0.86
CA GLY A 41 8.68 9.69 0.97
C GLY A 41 9.11 8.50 0.12
N PHE A 42 8.20 7.54 0.01
CA PHE A 42 8.46 6.21 -0.55
C PHE A 42 7.48 5.92 -1.69
N PHE A 43 8.02 5.44 -2.81
CA PHE A 43 7.25 5.03 -3.98
C PHE A 43 7.29 3.51 -4.10
N LEU A 44 6.22 2.83 -3.66
CA LEU A 44 6.15 1.38 -3.65
C LEU A 44 5.49 0.88 -4.94
N TYR A 45 6.21 0.08 -5.72
CA TYR A 45 5.69 -0.47 -6.98
C TYR A 45 5.85 -1.98 -7.04
N GLY A 46 5.21 -2.61 -8.02
CA GLY A 46 5.24 -4.07 -8.22
C GLY A 46 3.87 -4.61 -8.61
N LYS A 47 3.77 -5.91 -8.89
CA LYS A 47 2.52 -6.52 -9.37
C LYS A 47 1.35 -6.36 -8.40
N ALA A 48 0.13 -6.50 -8.92
CA ALA A 48 -1.06 -6.51 -8.08
C ALA A 48 -1.05 -7.70 -7.10
N GLY A 49 -1.49 -7.45 -5.86
CA GLY A 49 -1.54 -8.49 -4.81
C GLY A 49 -0.21 -8.76 -4.11
N THR A 50 0.81 -7.90 -4.26
CA THR A 50 2.10 -8.00 -3.55
C THR A 50 2.08 -7.40 -2.15
N GLY A 51 0.98 -6.80 -1.69
CA GLY A 51 0.87 -6.29 -0.31
C GLY A 51 1.35 -4.85 -0.07
N LYS A 52 1.57 -4.05 -1.11
CA LYS A 52 2.00 -2.64 -1.03
C LYS A 52 1.17 -1.78 -0.05
N THR A 53 -0.15 -1.70 -0.27
CA THR A 53 -1.08 -0.95 0.62
C THR A 53 -0.99 -1.44 2.06
N ARG A 54 -0.90 -2.77 2.24
CA ARG A 54 -0.79 -3.37 3.58
C ARG A 54 0.51 -2.99 4.26
N LEU A 55 1.64 -3.01 3.54
CA LEU A 55 2.94 -2.59 4.06
C LEU A 55 2.88 -1.15 4.59
N VAL A 56 2.27 -0.21 3.86
CA VAL A 56 2.07 1.18 4.33
C VAL A 56 1.23 1.23 5.61
N LEU A 57 0.15 0.45 5.70
CA LEU A 57 -0.69 0.40 6.90
C LEU A 57 0.06 -0.15 8.12
N GLU A 58 0.94 -1.13 7.93
CA GLU A 58 1.77 -1.66 9.01
C GLU A 58 2.85 -0.67 9.45
N ILE A 59 3.46 0.05 8.51
CA ILE A 59 4.37 1.16 8.83
C ILE A 59 3.63 2.22 9.65
N TYR A 60 2.41 2.60 9.24
CA TYR A 60 1.61 3.54 10.00
C TYR A 60 1.30 3.04 11.42
N LYS A 61 0.95 1.76 11.61
CA LYS A 61 0.74 1.20 12.95
C LYS A 61 1.92 1.44 13.88
N GLU A 62 3.14 1.29 13.37
CA GLU A 62 4.38 1.46 14.15
C GLU A 62 4.70 2.94 14.41
N LEU A 63 4.35 3.82 13.47
CA LEU A 63 4.57 5.26 13.58
C LEU A 63 3.46 5.98 14.39
N LYS A 64 2.26 5.41 14.49
CA LYS A 64 1.12 6.01 15.19
C LYS A 64 1.43 6.36 16.66
N PRO A 65 2.07 5.48 17.47
CA PRO A 65 2.50 5.84 18.82
C PRO A 65 3.50 7.01 18.87
N LYS A 66 4.20 7.30 17.77
CA LYS A 66 5.10 8.45 17.63
C LYS A 66 4.36 9.73 17.21
N GLY A 67 3.02 9.76 17.24
CA GLY A 67 2.21 10.96 16.98
C GLY A 67 1.96 11.24 15.50
N PHE A 68 2.23 10.30 14.60
CA PHE A 68 1.90 10.44 13.18
C PHE A 68 0.39 10.34 12.95
N ILE A 69 -0.14 11.26 12.16
CA ILE A 69 -1.52 11.24 11.67
C ILE A 69 -1.54 10.73 10.22
N PHE A 70 -2.45 9.81 9.91
CA PHE A 70 -2.54 9.16 8.61
C PHE A 70 -3.65 9.78 7.75
N TYR A 71 -3.27 10.27 6.57
CA TYR A 71 -4.15 10.87 5.57
C TYR A 71 -4.12 10.03 4.29
N PRO A 72 -5.05 9.08 4.13
CA PRO A 72 -5.12 8.25 2.95
C PRO A 72 -6.03 8.85 1.87
N TYR A 73 -5.60 8.70 0.64
CA TYR A 73 -6.27 9.19 -0.56
C TYR A 73 -6.20 8.11 -1.63
N ASP A 74 -7.35 7.83 -2.25
CA ASP A 74 -7.38 7.07 -3.48
C ASP A 74 -7.10 7.99 -4.66
N SER A 75 -6.40 7.52 -5.68
CA SER A 75 -6.12 8.34 -6.85
C SER A 75 -7.41 8.79 -7.55
N ALA A 76 -8.46 7.96 -7.54
CA ALA A 76 -9.77 8.31 -8.09
C ALA A 76 -10.45 9.50 -7.37
N ASP A 77 -10.13 9.76 -6.09
CA ASP A 77 -10.72 10.84 -5.30
C ASP A 77 -10.21 12.24 -5.69
N ILE A 78 -9.08 12.31 -6.41
CA ILE A 78 -8.42 13.58 -6.79
C ILE A 78 -8.68 13.91 -8.27
N ALA A 79 -9.05 12.91 -9.09
CA ALA A 79 -9.18 13.04 -10.53
C ALA A 79 -10.50 13.73 -10.92
N HIS A 80 -10.49 15.05 -11.09
CA HIS A 80 -11.65 15.81 -11.54
C HIS A 80 -11.50 16.34 -12.99
N LYS A 81 -12.62 16.32 -13.73
CA LYS A 81 -12.69 16.76 -15.14
C LYS A 81 -12.66 18.27 -15.32
N HIS A 82 -12.89 19.05 -14.26
CA HIS A 82 -12.90 20.51 -14.35
C HIS A 82 -11.51 21.08 -14.03
N TYR A 83 -11.09 22.04 -14.86
CA TYR A 83 -9.82 22.72 -14.72
C TYR A 83 -9.69 23.36 -13.33
N GLY A 84 -8.58 23.11 -12.63
CA GLY A 84 -8.25 23.71 -11.34
C GLY A 84 -8.87 23.03 -10.10
N GLU A 85 -9.88 22.16 -10.24
CA GLU A 85 -10.45 21.44 -9.08
C GLU A 85 -9.43 20.48 -8.46
N SER A 86 -8.73 19.70 -9.27
CA SER A 86 -7.69 18.78 -8.81
C SER A 86 -6.52 19.51 -8.12
N GLU A 87 -6.14 20.70 -8.62
CA GLU A 87 -5.08 21.52 -8.01
C GLU A 87 -5.49 22.02 -6.62
N LYS A 88 -6.74 22.47 -6.48
CA LYS A 88 -7.28 22.91 -5.20
C LYS A 88 -7.31 21.76 -4.20
N ILE A 89 -7.77 20.58 -4.62
CA ILE A 89 -7.79 19.36 -3.80
C ILE A 89 -6.36 19.01 -3.34
N ILE A 90 -5.38 19.00 -4.24
CA ILE A 90 -3.98 18.73 -3.87
C ILE A 90 -3.49 19.71 -2.80
N ARG A 91 -3.72 21.01 -2.98
CA ARG A 91 -3.34 22.02 -1.96
C ARG A 91 -4.06 21.79 -0.64
N GLU A 92 -5.33 21.45 -0.66
CA GLU A 92 -6.12 21.14 0.53
C GLU A 92 -5.59 19.89 1.26
N ILE A 93 -5.14 18.87 0.52
CA ILE A 93 -4.50 17.67 1.07
C ILE A 93 -3.23 18.05 1.84
N PHE A 94 -2.32 18.80 1.24
CA PHE A 94 -1.05 19.16 1.89
C PHE A 94 -1.20 20.23 2.99
N SER A 95 -2.33 20.94 3.01
CA SER A 95 -2.68 21.89 4.07
C SER A 95 -3.21 21.26 5.36
N LYS A 96 -3.41 19.93 5.41
CA LYS A 96 -3.92 19.24 6.60
C LYS A 96 -3.05 19.51 7.83
N GLU A 97 -3.69 19.90 8.91
CA GLU A 97 -3.03 20.17 10.19
C GLU A 97 -2.43 18.91 10.80
N GLY A 98 -1.28 19.01 11.44
CA GLY A 98 -0.66 17.90 12.17
C GLY A 98 0.82 18.14 12.39
N GLU A 99 1.33 17.77 13.57
CA GLU A 99 2.76 17.92 13.87
C GLU A 99 3.62 16.88 13.13
N ARG A 100 3.04 15.69 12.86
CA ARG A 100 3.66 14.61 12.10
C ARG A 100 2.60 13.96 11.21
N ARG A 101 2.85 13.88 9.90
CA ARG A 101 1.83 13.55 8.90
C ARG A 101 2.34 12.47 7.95
N ILE A 102 1.50 11.48 7.70
CA ILE A 102 1.68 10.48 6.66
C ILE A 102 0.63 10.75 5.59
N PHE A 103 1.06 11.17 4.41
CA PHE A 103 0.19 11.27 3.24
C PHE A 103 0.31 9.98 2.45
N PHE A 104 -0.79 9.26 2.26
CA PHE A 104 -0.79 8.01 1.51
C PHE A 104 -1.69 8.14 0.28
N PHE A 105 -1.10 7.99 -0.91
CA PHE A 105 -1.80 7.96 -2.19
C PHE A 105 -1.76 6.53 -2.75
N ASP A 106 -2.91 5.86 -2.80
CA ASP A 106 -3.02 4.51 -3.35
C ASP A 106 -3.34 4.51 -4.85
N ASP A 107 -2.92 3.46 -5.56
CA ASP A 107 -3.13 3.23 -7.00
C ASP A 107 -2.88 4.48 -7.87
N VAL A 108 -1.71 5.10 -7.72
CA VAL A 108 -1.40 6.41 -8.34
C VAL A 108 -1.34 6.38 -9.87
N ASP A 109 -1.33 5.20 -10.49
CA ASP A 109 -1.49 5.04 -11.95
C ASP A 109 -2.86 5.50 -12.48
N GLY A 110 -3.85 5.71 -11.61
CA GLY A 110 -5.13 6.34 -11.98
C GLY A 110 -5.04 7.86 -12.17
N LEU A 111 -4.06 8.53 -11.55
CA LEU A 111 -3.87 9.97 -11.60
C LEU A 111 -2.65 10.42 -12.40
N PHE A 112 -1.58 9.62 -12.39
CA PHE A 112 -0.26 10.05 -12.86
C PHE A 112 0.26 9.22 -14.05
N ILE A 113 -0.66 8.83 -14.96
CA ILE A 113 -0.39 8.31 -16.32
C ILE A 113 0.75 9.06 -17.06
N THR A 114 1.71 8.30 -17.62
CA THR A 114 2.82 8.80 -18.43
C THR A 114 2.36 9.51 -19.70
N ARG A 115 3.16 10.47 -20.14
CA ARG A 115 2.93 11.30 -21.34
C ARG A 115 2.76 10.47 -22.62
N GLU A 116 3.32 9.27 -22.67
CA GLU A 116 3.41 8.42 -23.86
C GLU A 116 2.14 7.60 -24.14
N TYR A 117 1.30 7.35 -23.13
CA TYR A 117 0.11 6.50 -23.27
C TYR A 117 -1.19 7.26 -23.57
N GLY A 118 -1.14 8.59 -23.66
CA GLY A 118 -2.31 9.44 -23.91
C GLY A 118 -2.15 10.34 -25.12
N VAL A 119 -2.65 9.91 -26.29
CA VAL A 119 -2.93 10.80 -27.42
C VAL A 119 -4.02 11.78 -26.96
N LYS A 120 -3.62 13.01 -26.58
CA LYS A 120 -4.39 14.07 -25.89
C LYS A 120 -4.50 13.91 -24.37
N LEU A 121 -3.38 13.91 -23.64
CA LEU A 121 -3.42 14.44 -22.28
C LEU A 121 -3.65 15.94 -22.37
N GLU A 122 -4.88 16.35 -22.05
CA GLU A 122 -5.32 17.75 -22.00
C GLU A 122 -4.44 18.54 -21.02
N THR A 123 -4.17 19.81 -21.31
CA THR A 123 -3.27 20.71 -20.55
C THR A 123 -3.52 20.73 -19.03
N TRP A 124 -4.75 20.44 -18.57
CA TRP A 124 -5.10 20.34 -17.15
C TRP A 124 -4.41 19.19 -16.41
N TYR A 125 -3.98 18.18 -17.15
CA TYR A 125 -3.29 17.03 -16.60
C TYR A 125 -1.89 17.41 -16.10
N LEU A 126 -1.17 18.21 -16.90
CA LEU A 126 0.16 18.70 -16.56
C LEU A 126 0.14 19.71 -15.40
N SER A 127 -0.94 20.49 -15.27
CA SER A 127 -1.03 21.53 -14.26
C SER A 127 -1.11 20.96 -12.83
N HIS A 128 -1.93 19.93 -12.61
CA HIS A 128 -2.06 19.33 -11.28
C HIS A 128 -0.83 18.52 -10.86
N LEU A 129 -0.14 17.87 -11.80
CA LEU A 129 1.14 17.18 -11.54
C LEU A 129 2.21 18.17 -11.02
N ASN A 130 2.31 19.34 -11.65
CA ASN A 130 3.24 20.38 -11.21
C ASN A 130 2.89 20.91 -9.82
N VAL A 131 1.60 21.06 -9.50
CA VAL A 131 1.15 21.43 -8.16
C VAL A 131 1.54 20.36 -7.15
N LEU A 132 1.33 19.07 -7.46
CA LEU A 132 1.76 17.98 -6.60
C LEU A 132 3.26 18.01 -6.35
N PHE A 133 4.08 18.11 -7.40
CA PHE A 133 5.54 18.18 -7.27
C PHE A 133 5.97 19.33 -6.35
N HIS A 134 5.38 20.51 -6.56
CA HIS A 134 5.65 21.66 -5.72
C HIS A 134 5.23 21.46 -4.26
N GLU A 135 4.13 20.77 -3.99
CA GLU A 135 3.74 20.44 -2.61
C GLU A 135 4.63 19.35 -1.99
N ILE A 136 5.11 18.36 -2.75
CA ILE A 136 6.10 17.37 -2.28
C ILE A 136 7.41 18.06 -1.91
N ASP A 137 7.90 18.97 -2.76
CA ASP A 137 9.18 19.66 -2.59
C ASP A 137 9.19 20.53 -1.31
N LYS A 138 8.02 21.00 -0.85
CA LYS A 138 7.85 21.78 0.39
C LYS A 138 7.82 20.95 1.68
N LEU A 139 7.65 19.62 1.60
CA LEU A 139 7.47 18.79 2.80
C LEU A 139 8.68 18.91 3.75
N ASP A 140 8.43 19.04 5.05
CA ASP A 140 9.50 19.00 6.07
C ASP A 140 9.65 17.55 6.53
N THR A 141 10.74 16.88 6.12
CA THR A 141 10.94 15.44 6.41
C THR A 141 11.12 15.09 7.88
N SER A 142 11.23 16.10 8.75
CA SER A 142 11.24 15.89 10.20
C SER A 142 9.83 15.66 10.77
N LYS A 143 8.80 15.84 9.93
CA LYS A 143 7.39 15.80 10.29
C LYS A 143 6.55 15.04 9.26
N ASP A 144 6.88 15.18 8.00
CA ASP A 144 6.07 14.71 6.88
C ASP A 144 6.74 13.54 6.18
N VAL A 145 5.91 12.58 5.78
CA VAL A 145 6.30 11.50 4.88
C VAL A 145 5.16 11.22 3.90
N ILE A 146 5.49 11.03 2.63
CA ILE A 146 4.54 10.61 1.59
C ILE A 146 4.74 9.15 1.22
N PHE A 147 3.66 8.41 1.01
CA PHE A 147 3.67 7.08 0.43
C PHE A 147 2.84 7.10 -0.84
N MET A 148 3.37 6.51 -1.90
CA MET A 148 2.67 6.32 -3.16
C MET A 148 2.79 4.86 -3.58
N THR A 149 1.69 4.27 -4.03
CA THR A 149 1.66 2.87 -4.49
C THR A 149 1.15 2.77 -5.92
N THR A 150 1.74 1.87 -6.71
CA THR A 150 1.20 1.55 -8.06
C THR A 150 1.40 0.09 -8.43
N ASN A 151 0.47 -0.44 -9.23
CA ASN A 151 0.60 -1.74 -9.85
C ASN A 151 1.18 -1.67 -11.28
N LYS A 152 1.38 -0.46 -11.82
CA LYS A 152 1.76 -0.21 -13.22
C LYS A 152 2.78 0.92 -13.28
N VAL A 153 4.00 0.65 -12.83
CA VAL A 153 5.09 1.65 -12.78
C VAL A 153 5.37 2.28 -14.15
N ASP A 154 5.24 1.52 -15.24
CA ASP A 154 5.44 2.01 -16.62
C ASP A 154 4.44 3.11 -17.03
N LEU A 155 3.32 3.19 -16.30
CA LEU A 155 2.32 4.24 -16.49
C LEU A 155 2.56 5.45 -15.58
N VAL A 156 3.58 5.51 -14.72
CA VAL A 156 3.79 6.65 -13.82
C VAL A 156 4.89 7.59 -14.33
N ASP A 157 4.66 8.92 -14.29
CA ASP A 157 5.66 9.92 -14.68
C ASP A 157 6.97 9.75 -13.87
N PHE A 158 8.09 9.59 -14.57
CA PHE A 158 9.41 9.35 -13.97
C PHE A 158 9.82 10.45 -12.97
N ALA A 159 9.41 11.70 -13.20
CA ALA A 159 9.73 12.81 -12.30
C ALA A 159 9.04 12.69 -10.93
N LEU A 160 7.95 11.92 -10.85
CA LEU A 160 7.33 11.56 -9.56
C LEU A 160 8.14 10.48 -8.85
N ILE A 161 8.60 9.47 -9.60
CA ILE A 161 9.40 8.35 -9.08
C ILE A 161 10.73 8.89 -8.53
N ASP A 162 11.42 9.75 -9.28
CA ASP A 162 12.73 10.33 -8.93
C ASP A 162 12.69 11.21 -7.66
N ARG A 163 11.53 11.80 -7.33
CA ARG A 163 11.35 12.61 -6.11
C ARG A 163 11.26 11.79 -4.83
N LEU A 164 11.00 10.49 -4.94
CA LEU A 164 10.74 9.60 -3.81
C LEU A 164 11.72 8.44 -3.80
N TYR A 165 11.89 7.80 -2.63
CA TYR A 165 12.66 6.58 -2.54
C TYR A 165 11.84 5.41 -3.09
N ALA A 166 12.18 4.95 -4.30
CA ALA A 166 11.44 3.91 -5.00
C ALA A 166 11.84 2.50 -4.51
N ILE A 167 10.84 1.68 -4.17
CA ILE A 167 11.03 0.31 -3.69
C ILE A 167 10.11 -0.63 -4.48
N GLU A 168 10.71 -1.61 -5.15
CA GLU A 168 9.95 -2.72 -5.74
C GLU A 168 9.54 -3.71 -4.66
N ILE A 169 8.23 -3.90 -4.51
CA ILE A 169 7.67 -4.93 -3.64
C ILE A 169 7.45 -6.20 -4.47
N PRO A 170 8.26 -7.25 -4.24
CA PRO A 170 8.22 -8.48 -5.03
C PRO A 170 6.95 -9.30 -4.75
N LEU A 171 6.76 -10.37 -5.53
CA LEU A 171 5.79 -11.40 -5.17
C LEU A 171 6.20 -12.05 -3.85
N PRO A 172 5.23 -12.38 -2.96
CA PRO A 172 5.53 -13.03 -1.70
C PRO A 172 6.14 -14.41 -1.92
N SER A 173 7.03 -14.83 -1.03
CA SER A 173 7.56 -16.20 -1.05
C SER A 173 6.45 -17.23 -0.77
N LYS A 174 6.70 -18.50 -1.12
CA LYS A 174 5.76 -19.59 -0.80
C LYS A 174 5.57 -19.73 0.70
N GLU A 175 6.64 -19.58 1.46
CA GLU A 175 6.68 -19.61 2.91
C GLU A 175 5.79 -18.50 3.49
N THR A 176 5.97 -17.25 3.02
CA THR A 176 5.14 -16.09 3.42
C THR A 176 3.67 -16.31 3.07
N MET A 177 3.36 -16.84 1.89
CA MET A 177 1.98 -17.15 1.51
C MET A 177 1.36 -18.23 2.42
N LYS A 178 2.13 -19.26 2.81
CA LYS A 178 1.66 -20.30 3.74
C LYS A 178 1.43 -19.75 5.14
N GLU A 179 2.31 -18.88 5.63
CA GLU A 179 2.14 -18.20 6.91
C GLU A 179 0.88 -17.32 6.90
N TYR A 180 0.72 -16.51 5.85
CA TYR A 180 -0.49 -15.69 5.66
C TYR A 180 -1.76 -16.54 5.63
N ALA A 181 -1.75 -17.63 4.86
CA ALA A 181 -2.89 -18.53 4.76
C ALA A 181 -3.29 -19.11 6.12
N LYS A 182 -2.32 -19.51 6.94
CA LYS A 182 -2.58 -20.00 8.31
C LYS A 182 -3.28 -18.95 9.16
N GLU A 183 -2.71 -17.75 9.24
CA GLU A 183 -3.29 -16.63 10.01
C GLU A 183 -4.71 -16.32 9.55
N ARG A 184 -4.94 -16.30 8.23
CA ARG A 184 -6.26 -16.04 7.65
C ARG A 184 -7.28 -17.15 7.95
N LEU A 185 -6.88 -18.41 7.85
CA LEU A 185 -7.75 -19.55 8.16
C LEU A 185 -8.12 -19.59 9.65
N ILE A 186 -7.21 -19.20 10.54
CA ILE A 186 -7.48 -19.04 11.98
C ILE A 186 -8.50 -17.93 12.21
N GLU A 187 -8.30 -16.77 11.59
CA GLU A 187 -9.23 -15.63 11.72
C GLU A 187 -10.65 -16.01 11.26
N LEU A 188 -10.76 -16.76 10.17
CA LEU A 188 -12.02 -17.29 9.65
C LEU A 188 -12.59 -18.46 10.47
N LYS A 189 -11.91 -18.87 11.55
CA LYS A 189 -12.27 -19.99 12.43
C LYS A 189 -12.42 -21.32 11.68
N MET A 190 -11.70 -21.46 10.57
CA MET A 190 -11.68 -22.69 9.77
C MET A 190 -10.71 -23.72 10.35
N ILE A 191 -9.72 -23.27 11.11
CA ILE A 191 -8.75 -24.08 11.83
C ILE A 191 -8.56 -23.56 13.26
N ASN A 192 -8.18 -24.45 14.19
CA ASN A 192 -7.84 -24.06 15.55
C ASN A 192 -6.35 -23.68 15.65
N PRO A 193 -6.00 -22.65 16.44
CA PRO A 193 -4.60 -22.35 16.76
C PRO A 193 -3.90 -23.57 17.37
N GLY A 194 -2.77 -24.01 16.80
CA GLY A 194 -2.01 -25.16 17.30
C GLY A 194 -2.64 -26.54 17.07
N GLY A 195 -3.71 -26.63 16.27
CA GLY A 195 -4.33 -27.91 15.87
C GLY A 195 -3.55 -28.64 14.76
N MET A 196 -3.89 -29.91 14.52
CA MET A 196 -3.42 -30.66 13.35
C MET A 196 -3.84 -29.96 12.04
N VAL A 197 -3.04 -30.15 10.98
CA VAL A 197 -3.33 -29.65 9.64
C VAL A 197 -4.73 -30.09 9.21
N SER A 198 -5.63 -29.13 9.01
CA SER A 198 -6.98 -29.42 8.52
C SER A 198 -6.95 -29.80 7.03
N GLY A 199 -8.02 -30.44 6.54
CA GLY A 199 -8.17 -30.70 5.11
C GLY A 199 -8.12 -29.42 4.25
N VAL A 200 -8.59 -28.29 4.77
CA VAL A 200 -8.58 -27.01 4.04
C VAL A 200 -7.17 -26.43 3.96
N GLU A 201 -6.40 -26.48 5.05
CA GLU A 201 -5.02 -25.99 5.06
C GLU A 201 -4.18 -26.72 4.01
N LYS A 202 -4.31 -28.05 3.94
CA LYS A 202 -3.65 -28.86 2.91
C LYS A 202 -4.02 -28.41 1.49
N ILE A 203 -5.30 -28.20 1.20
CA ILE A 203 -5.77 -27.74 -0.13
C ILE A 203 -5.11 -26.41 -0.50
N ILE A 204 -5.09 -25.44 0.43
CA ILE A 204 -4.49 -24.13 0.17
C ILE A 204 -2.97 -24.25 -0.04
N PHE A 205 -2.28 -25.08 0.75
CA PHE A 205 -0.84 -25.27 0.61
C PHE A 205 -0.48 -25.94 -0.70
N ASP A 206 -1.26 -26.92 -1.16
CA ASP A 206 -1.08 -27.58 -2.45
C ASP A 206 -1.25 -26.57 -3.62
N LEU A 207 -2.17 -25.59 -3.50
CA LEU A 207 -2.33 -24.52 -4.50
C LEU A 207 -1.11 -23.59 -4.57
N ILE A 208 -0.52 -23.27 -3.42
CA ILE A 208 0.71 -22.46 -3.32
C ILE A 208 1.89 -23.24 -3.92
N ASP A 209 2.06 -24.50 -3.51
CA ASP A 209 3.20 -25.32 -3.93
C ASP A 209 3.19 -25.63 -5.43
N SER A 210 2.00 -25.83 -6.00
CA SER A 210 1.79 -26.01 -7.45
C SER A 210 1.92 -24.73 -8.27
N GLY A 211 2.07 -23.55 -7.64
CA GLY A 211 2.18 -22.27 -8.34
C GLY A 211 0.87 -21.78 -8.98
N LYS A 212 -0.28 -22.36 -8.60
CA LYS A 212 -1.60 -21.87 -9.01
C LYS A 212 -1.97 -20.57 -8.30
N VAL A 213 -1.34 -20.30 -7.16
CA VAL A 213 -1.47 -19.07 -6.38
C VAL A 213 -0.07 -18.52 -6.12
N ASN A 214 0.18 -17.29 -6.56
CA ASN A 214 1.51 -16.66 -6.50
C ASN A 214 1.52 -15.26 -5.87
N ASN A 215 0.37 -14.78 -5.39
CA ASN A 215 0.23 -13.48 -4.75
C ASN A 215 -0.91 -13.51 -3.71
N PHE A 216 -0.95 -12.53 -2.81
CA PHE A 216 -1.96 -12.49 -1.74
C PHE A 216 -3.40 -12.34 -2.25
N ARG A 217 -3.60 -11.67 -3.41
CA ARG A 217 -4.94 -11.44 -3.96
C ARG A 217 -5.56 -12.76 -4.45
N ASP A 218 -4.79 -13.58 -5.14
CA ASP A 218 -5.27 -14.88 -5.61
C ASP A 218 -5.37 -15.90 -4.47
N LEU A 219 -4.51 -15.77 -3.45
CA LEU A 219 -4.60 -16.54 -2.23
C LEU A 219 -5.89 -16.26 -1.46
N GLU A 220 -6.22 -14.97 -1.23
CA GLU A 220 -7.48 -14.58 -0.60
C GLU A 220 -8.70 -15.14 -1.33
N LYS A 221 -8.74 -15.02 -2.67
CA LYS A 221 -9.83 -15.61 -3.47
C LYS A 221 -9.98 -17.11 -3.23
N SER A 222 -8.85 -17.82 -3.15
CA SER A 222 -8.83 -19.27 -2.93
C SER A 222 -9.30 -19.64 -1.52
N ILE A 223 -8.83 -18.91 -0.50
CA ILE A 223 -9.26 -19.10 0.90
C ILE A 223 -10.77 -18.83 1.05
N ILE A 224 -11.27 -17.72 0.49
CA ILE A 224 -12.68 -17.36 0.55
C ILE A 224 -13.56 -18.40 -0.16
N LYS A 225 -13.10 -18.94 -1.30
CA LYS A 225 -13.81 -20.05 -1.98
C LYS A 225 -13.95 -21.26 -1.06
N GLU A 226 -12.90 -21.66 -0.37
CA GLU A 226 -12.96 -22.78 0.57
C GLU A 226 -13.79 -22.47 1.81
N TYR A 227 -13.75 -21.23 2.30
CA TYR A 227 -14.64 -20.77 3.38
C TYR A 227 -16.12 -20.91 3.01
N VAL A 228 -16.51 -20.46 1.81
CA VAL A 228 -17.90 -20.61 1.32
C VAL A 228 -18.31 -22.08 1.24
N ASN A 229 -17.42 -22.97 0.76
CA ASN A 229 -17.68 -24.40 0.72
C ASN A 229 -17.83 -25.01 2.12
N TRP A 230 -17.01 -24.58 3.07
CA TRP A 230 -17.04 -25.03 4.47
C TRP A 230 -18.36 -24.63 5.15
N VAL A 231 -18.77 -23.36 5.02
CA VAL A 231 -20.04 -22.87 5.59
C VAL A 231 -21.25 -23.61 5.02
N LYS A 232 -21.25 -23.89 3.70
CA LYS A 232 -22.34 -24.65 3.06
C LYS A 232 -22.49 -26.06 3.61
N LYS A 233 -21.39 -26.71 4.00
CA LYS A 233 -21.41 -28.05 4.60
C LYS A 233 -21.87 -28.01 6.05
N ALA A 234 -21.49 -26.99 6.82
CA ALA A 234 -21.88 -26.84 8.23
C ALA A 234 -23.37 -26.51 8.45
N LYS A 235 -24.08 -26.06 7.41
CA LYS A 235 -25.53 -25.79 7.43
C LYS A 235 -26.40 -26.98 6.99
N LYS A 236 -25.80 -28.10 6.59
CA LYS A 236 -26.50 -29.36 6.30
C LYS A 236 -26.37 -30.29 7.49
#